data_AF-A0A2E9FJF0-F1
#
_entry.id   AF-A0A2E9FJF0-F1
#
_cell.length_a   1.000
_cell.length_b   1.000
_cell.length_c   1.000
_cell.angle_alpha   90.00
_cell.angle_beta   90.00
_cell.angle_gamma   90.00
#
_symmetry.space_group_name_H-M   'P 1'
#
loop_
_entity.id
_entity.type
_entity.pdbx_description
1 polymer ?
#
loop_
_entity_poly.entity_id
_entity_poly.type
_entity_poly.pdbx_seq_one_letter_code
_entity_poly.pdbx_strand_id
1 'polypeptide(L)'
;MRKIFEKGLHFKNLPSPKTKRVYMNKKLLGAILLGTSLNVSGECFPVTEVLKVVDGDTVDVQIRVKPLDLDLLSNMRIRMEGINAWESRTSNAEEKVKGLAAKARLSELVMAPLTVCLSGKGKFGRWIGTLFSGESNINEQLVEEGHAHWYDGGKRKEFK
;
A
#
# COMPACT_ATOMS: atom_id res chain seq x y z
N MET A 1 -53.82 -7.43 20.89
CA MET A 1 -52.91 -8.59 20.78
C MET A 1 -51.53 -8.01 20.41
N ARG A 2 -50.38 -8.19 21.10
CA ARG A 2 -49.79 -9.33 21.87
C ARG A 2 -49.76 -10.62 21.02
N LYS A 3 -48.69 -11.42 20.86
CA LYS A 3 -47.24 -11.41 21.23
C LYS A 3 -46.58 -12.58 20.43
N ILE A 4 -45.30 -12.68 20.09
CA ILE A 4 -44.11 -11.81 20.20
C ILE A 4 -43.58 -11.50 18.76
N PHE A 5 -42.37 -11.75 18.21
CA PHE A 5 -41.02 -12.18 18.67
C PHE A 5 -39.92 -11.48 17.85
N GLU A 6 -39.10 -10.64 18.49
CA GLU A 6 -37.80 -10.22 17.94
C GLU A 6 -36.75 -11.28 18.26
N LYS A 7 -35.87 -11.62 17.31
CA LYS A 7 -34.64 -12.39 17.60
C LYS A 7 -33.42 -11.55 17.24
N GLY A 8 -32.97 -10.75 18.19
CA GLY A 8 -31.73 -9.99 18.06
C GLY A 8 -30.52 -10.92 17.91
N LEU A 9 -29.83 -10.82 16.78
CA LEU A 9 -28.50 -11.40 16.64
C LEU A 9 -27.52 -10.54 17.44
N HIS A 10 -27.02 -11.11 18.55
CA HIS A 10 -26.02 -10.45 19.39
C HIS A 10 -24.73 -10.18 18.59
N PHE A 11 -24.52 -8.93 18.18
CA PHE A 11 -23.19 -8.42 17.92
C PHE A 11 -22.39 -8.47 19.22
N LYS A 12 -21.56 -9.51 19.36
CA LYS A 12 -20.60 -9.62 20.46
C LYS A 12 -19.59 -8.49 20.29
N ASN A 13 -19.44 -7.66 21.33
CA ASN A 13 -18.50 -6.54 21.33
C ASN A 13 -17.08 -7.02 20.98
N LEU A 14 -16.59 -6.67 19.78
CA LEU A 14 -15.15 -6.72 19.53
C LEU A 14 -14.48 -5.64 20.40
N PRO A 15 -13.38 -5.95 21.10
CA PRO A 15 -12.66 -4.95 21.86
C PRO A 15 -12.06 -3.92 20.91
N SER A 16 -12.31 -2.63 21.17
CA SER A 16 -11.59 -1.56 20.48
C SER A 16 -10.08 -1.67 20.75
N PRO A 17 -9.21 -1.37 19.77
CA PRO A 17 -7.76 -1.42 19.96
C PRO A 17 -7.35 -0.42 21.05
N LYS A 18 -6.90 -0.94 22.19
CA LYS A 18 -6.55 -0.13 23.36
C LYS A 18 -5.29 0.69 23.09
N THR A 19 -5.44 2.01 22.95
CA THR A 19 -4.34 2.96 22.75
C THR A 19 -3.35 2.91 23.92
N LYS A 20 -2.25 2.16 23.77
CA LYS A 20 -1.20 2.09 24.79
C LYS A 20 -0.38 3.39 24.80
N ARG A 21 -0.78 4.32 25.66
CA ARG A 21 -0.02 5.54 25.98
C ARG A 21 1.27 5.18 26.73
N VAL A 22 2.35 4.90 26.00
CA VAL A 22 3.68 4.67 26.58
C VAL A 22 4.24 5.99 27.11
N TYR A 23 4.78 5.98 28.33
CA TYR A 23 5.37 7.16 28.96
C TYR A 23 6.75 7.48 28.37
N MET A 24 7.00 8.74 28.02
CA MET A 24 8.36 9.23 27.77
C MET A 24 9.13 9.31 29.09
N ASN A 25 10.28 8.63 29.16
CA ASN A 25 11.15 8.69 30.32
C ASN A 25 12.20 9.80 30.11
N LYS A 26 12.17 10.86 30.94
CA LYS A 26 13.07 12.03 30.79
C LYS A 26 14.40 11.82 31.51
N LYS A 27 15.52 11.67 30.77
CA LYS A 27 16.84 12.23 31.13
C LYS A 27 17.90 12.07 30.03
N LEU A 28 18.85 13.03 30.06
CA LEU A 28 20.16 13.08 29.40
C LEU A 28 20.27 13.28 27.87
N LEU A 29 20.56 14.54 27.51
CA LEU A 29 21.56 15.03 26.54
C LEU A 29 21.69 14.33 25.16
N GLY A 30 21.19 15.04 24.14
CA GLY A 30 22.08 15.78 23.23
C GLY A 30 22.82 15.00 22.13
N ALA A 31 22.13 14.73 21.02
CA ALA A 31 22.77 14.54 19.72
C ALA A 31 21.92 15.16 18.59
N ILE A 32 22.50 16.18 17.94
CA ILE A 32 22.45 16.54 16.51
C ILE A 32 21.12 16.34 15.74
N LEU A 33 20.63 17.41 15.08
CA LEU A 33 19.71 17.28 13.95
C LEU A 33 20.40 16.54 12.79
N LEU A 34 20.25 15.21 12.72
CA LEU A 34 20.23 14.55 11.42
C LEU A 34 18.80 14.58 10.92
N GLY A 35 18.46 15.66 10.21
CA GLY A 35 17.38 15.59 9.24
C GLY A 35 17.79 14.60 8.16
N THR A 36 17.35 13.34 8.30
CA THR A 36 17.57 12.31 7.30
C THR A 36 16.82 12.69 6.04
N SER A 37 17.52 13.32 5.09
CA SER A 37 17.00 13.52 3.75
C SER A 37 16.69 12.14 3.17
N LEU A 38 15.40 11.82 3.07
CA LEU A 38 14.95 10.66 2.30
C LEU A 38 15.34 10.94 0.85
N ASN A 39 16.49 10.41 0.45
CA ASN A 39 17.03 10.50 -0.90
C ASN A 39 16.22 9.59 -1.82
N VAL A 40 14.97 9.98 -2.07
CA VAL A 40 14.10 9.39 -3.09
C VAL A 40 14.70 9.76 -4.44
N SER A 41 15.53 8.87 -4.96
CA SER A 41 16.27 9.03 -6.22
C SER A 41 15.42 8.84 -7.47
N GLY A 42 14.16 8.42 -7.30
CA GLY A 42 13.16 8.30 -8.37
C GLY A 42 12.35 9.59 -8.55
N GLU A 43 11.89 9.86 -9.77
CA GLU A 43 11.09 11.05 -10.05
C GLU A 43 9.66 10.87 -9.51
N CYS A 44 9.23 11.80 -8.65
CA CYS A 44 7.90 11.79 -8.04
C CYS A 44 6.87 12.60 -8.86
N PHE A 45 5.65 12.03 -8.95
CA PHE A 45 4.50 12.57 -9.65
C PHE A 45 3.22 12.43 -8.79
N PRO A 46 2.34 13.45 -8.77
CA PRO A 46 1.02 13.31 -8.17
C PRO A 46 0.13 12.40 -9.04
N VAL A 47 -0.57 11.48 -8.38
CA VAL A 47 -1.62 10.66 -9.01
C VAL A 47 -2.89 11.49 -9.10
N THR A 48 -3.49 11.57 -10.29
CA THR A 48 -4.78 12.23 -10.52
C THR A 48 -5.95 11.28 -10.32
N GLU A 49 -5.78 10.01 -10.71
CA GLU A 49 -6.82 8.97 -10.59
C GLU A 49 -6.19 7.59 -10.38
N VAL A 50 -6.81 6.76 -9.53
CA VAL A 50 -6.43 5.34 -9.38
C VAL A 50 -7.39 4.50 -10.22
N LEU A 51 -7.01 4.27 -11.47
CA LEU A 51 -7.83 3.58 -12.48
C LEU A 51 -8.18 2.15 -12.08
N LYS A 52 -7.24 1.43 -11.42
CA LYS A 52 -7.44 0.03 -11.01
C LYS A 52 -6.38 -0.44 -10.02
N VAL A 53 -6.80 -1.03 -8.90
CA VAL A 53 -5.92 -1.98 -8.19
C VAL A 53 -5.93 -3.30 -8.96
N VAL A 54 -4.79 -3.69 -9.52
CA VAL A 54 -4.67 -4.88 -10.37
C VAL A 54 -4.54 -6.10 -9.48
N ASP A 55 -3.57 -6.09 -8.57
CA ASP A 55 -3.24 -7.11 -7.56
C ASP A 55 -2.63 -6.41 -6.33
N GLY A 56 -2.35 -7.13 -5.24
CA GLY A 56 -1.89 -6.55 -3.95
C GLY A 56 -0.52 -5.86 -3.93
N ASP A 57 0.11 -5.68 -5.08
CA ASP A 57 1.40 -4.99 -5.27
C ASP A 57 1.49 -4.23 -6.62
N THR A 58 0.37 -4.07 -7.33
CA THR A 58 0.35 -3.58 -8.71
C THR A 58 -0.92 -2.77 -8.98
N VAL A 59 -0.76 -1.53 -9.43
CA VAL A 59 -1.85 -0.57 -9.71
C VAL A 59 -1.76 -0.02 -11.13
N ASP A 60 -2.91 0.26 -11.74
CA ASP A 60 -3.04 1.16 -12.88
C ASP A 60 -3.48 2.52 -12.33
N VAL A 61 -2.70 3.57 -12.63
CA VAL A 61 -2.96 4.94 -12.20
C VAL A 61 -2.87 5.89 -13.38
N GLN A 62 -3.52 7.03 -13.27
CA GLN A 62 -3.23 8.21 -14.07
C GLN A 62 -2.36 9.15 -13.25
N ILE A 63 -1.25 9.62 -13.83
CA ILE A 63 -0.43 10.69 -13.26
C ILE A 63 -0.49 11.93 -14.13
N ARG A 64 -0.24 13.08 -13.51
CA ARG A 64 0.09 14.32 -14.21
C ARG A 64 1.59 14.38 -14.45
N VAL A 65 2.02 14.43 -15.71
CA VAL A 65 3.44 14.52 -16.08
C VAL A 65 3.90 15.99 -16.12
N LYS A 66 5.21 16.21 -16.29
CA LYS A 66 5.82 17.54 -16.29
C LYS A 66 6.10 18.03 -17.72
N PRO A 67 6.17 19.37 -17.94
CA PRO A 67 5.87 20.43 -16.96
C PRO A 67 4.36 20.55 -16.70
N LEU A 68 4.00 21.00 -15.49
CA LEU A 68 2.67 20.82 -14.87
C LEU A 68 1.55 21.62 -15.57
N ASP A 69 1.95 22.69 -16.24
CA ASP A 69 1.19 23.70 -16.96
C ASP A 69 0.65 23.25 -18.33
N LEU A 70 1.16 22.13 -18.87
CA LEU A 70 0.67 21.57 -20.14
C LEU A 70 -0.53 20.61 -19.97
N ASP A 71 -1.07 20.46 -18.76
CA ASP A 71 -2.20 19.56 -18.43
C ASP A 71 -2.04 18.09 -18.87
N LEU A 72 -0.80 17.65 -19.12
CA LEU A 72 -0.52 16.32 -19.68
C LEU A 72 -0.76 15.20 -18.66
N LEU A 73 -1.58 14.23 -19.06
CA LEU A 73 -1.96 13.05 -18.27
C LEU A 73 -1.40 11.76 -18.89
N SER A 74 -0.95 10.84 -18.05
CA SER A 74 -0.35 9.56 -18.47
C SER A 74 -0.92 8.40 -17.66
N ASN A 75 -1.55 7.44 -18.35
CA ASN A 75 -2.07 6.21 -17.74
C ASN A 75 -0.96 5.14 -17.68
N MET A 76 -0.60 4.68 -16.47
CA MET A 76 0.60 3.88 -16.22
C MET A 76 0.31 2.70 -15.27
N ARG A 77 0.77 1.50 -15.65
CA ARG A 77 0.83 0.36 -14.73
C ARG A 77 2.11 0.43 -13.90
N ILE A 78 1.95 0.68 -12.61
CA ILE A 78 3.02 0.69 -11.62
C ILE A 78 3.01 -0.66 -10.90
N ARG A 79 4.17 -1.32 -10.84
CA ARG A 79 4.44 -2.34 -9.84
C ARG A 79 5.16 -1.69 -8.66
N MET A 80 4.70 -1.99 -7.46
CA MET A 80 5.28 -1.49 -6.23
C MET A 80 6.68 -2.07 -6.03
N GLU A 81 7.66 -1.17 -5.88
CA GLU A 81 9.07 -1.48 -5.68
C GLU A 81 9.34 -2.22 -4.37
N GLY A 82 10.37 -3.07 -4.37
CA GLY A 82 10.86 -3.81 -3.21
C GLY A 82 9.93 -4.91 -2.69
N ILE A 83 8.68 -5.02 -3.17
CA ILE A 83 7.68 -5.91 -2.59
C ILE A 83 7.07 -6.89 -3.58
N ASN A 84 6.47 -7.95 -3.04
CA ASN A 84 5.63 -8.89 -3.77
C ASN A 84 4.47 -9.39 -2.88
N ALA A 85 3.25 -9.31 -3.42
CA ALA A 85 2.05 -9.86 -2.79
C ALA A 85 1.77 -11.28 -3.30
N TRP A 86 0.83 -11.96 -2.66
CA TRP A 86 0.29 -13.24 -3.16
C TRP A 86 -0.62 -13.01 -4.37
N GLU A 87 -0.66 -13.98 -5.28
CA GLU A 87 -1.35 -13.82 -6.57
C GLU A 87 -2.88 -13.88 -6.41
N SER A 88 -3.63 -12.86 -6.87
CA SER A 88 -5.10 -12.88 -6.75
C SER A 88 -5.76 -13.74 -7.84
N ARG A 89 -5.07 -13.96 -8.97
CA ARG A 89 -5.57 -14.74 -10.13
C ARG A 89 -5.01 -16.17 -10.23
N THR A 90 -4.60 -16.73 -9.11
CA THR A 90 -4.15 -18.13 -8.98
C THR A 90 -5.32 -19.13 -8.97
N SER A 91 -5.02 -20.43 -9.15
CA SER A 91 -5.97 -21.52 -8.91
C SER A 91 -5.96 -22.02 -7.46
N ASN A 92 -4.87 -21.78 -6.70
CA ASN A 92 -4.76 -22.16 -5.29
C ASN A 92 -5.71 -21.31 -4.43
N ALA A 93 -6.62 -21.96 -3.70
CA ALA A 93 -7.61 -21.26 -2.88
C ALA A 93 -7.01 -20.42 -1.75
N GLU A 94 -5.98 -20.93 -1.07
CA GLU A 94 -5.35 -20.26 0.07
C GLU A 94 -4.46 -19.09 -0.36
N GLU A 95 -3.72 -19.25 -1.47
CA GLU A 95 -2.98 -18.16 -2.09
C GLU A 95 -3.92 -17.04 -2.53
N LYS A 96 -5.03 -17.39 -3.20
CA LYS A 96 -6.06 -16.45 -3.62
C LYS A 96 -6.65 -15.67 -2.46
N VAL A 97 -6.92 -16.30 -1.32
CA VAL A 97 -7.41 -15.60 -0.11
C VAL A 97 -6.41 -14.54 0.36
N LYS A 98 -5.11 -14.86 0.42
CA LYS A 98 -4.07 -13.89 0.82
C LYS A 98 -3.89 -12.77 -0.22
N GLY A 99 -3.92 -13.11 -1.52
CA GLY A 99 -3.82 -12.15 -2.61
C GLY A 99 -5.02 -11.20 -2.72
N LEU A 100 -6.23 -11.70 -2.47
CA LEU A 100 -7.44 -10.87 -2.38
C LEU A 100 -7.43 -9.97 -1.14
N ALA A 101 -6.95 -10.45 0.02
CA ALA A 101 -6.81 -9.63 1.22
C ALA A 101 -5.80 -8.48 1.01
N ALA A 102 -4.62 -8.78 0.44
CA ALA A 102 -3.62 -7.77 0.08
C ALA A 102 -4.16 -6.75 -0.93
N LYS A 103 -4.90 -7.22 -1.95
CA LYS A 103 -5.57 -6.36 -2.91
C LYS A 103 -6.63 -5.46 -2.28
N ALA A 104 -7.45 -6.00 -1.37
CA ALA A 104 -8.47 -5.23 -0.67
C ALA A 104 -7.83 -4.12 0.17
N ARG A 105 -6.78 -4.45 0.95
CA ARG A 105 -6.07 -3.47 1.77
C ARG A 105 -5.41 -2.37 0.93
N LEU A 106 -4.72 -2.73 -0.16
CA LEU A 106 -4.19 -1.74 -1.10
C LEU A 106 -5.31 -0.86 -1.68
N SER A 107 -6.50 -1.41 -1.95
CA SER A 107 -7.67 -0.63 -2.42
C SER A 107 -8.20 0.38 -1.39
N GLU A 108 -8.01 0.15 -0.09
CA GLU A 108 -8.32 1.13 0.96
C GLU A 108 -7.26 2.24 1.02
N LEU A 109 -5.97 1.86 0.97
CA LEU A 109 -4.84 2.80 1.10
C LEU A 109 -4.75 3.77 -0.07
N VAL A 110 -5.14 3.35 -1.28
CA VAL A 110 -5.16 4.22 -2.48
C VAL A 110 -6.37 5.16 -2.59
N MET A 111 -7.24 5.22 -1.57
CA MET A 111 -8.32 6.22 -1.52
C MET A 111 -7.84 7.61 -1.05
N ALA A 112 -6.65 7.70 -0.46
CA ALA A 112 -6.03 8.96 -0.07
C ALA A 112 -5.31 9.65 -1.25
N PRO A 113 -5.00 10.95 -1.18
CA PRO A 113 -4.17 11.62 -2.19
C PRO A 113 -2.78 10.97 -2.27
N LEU A 114 -2.42 10.47 -3.46
CA LEU A 114 -1.19 9.72 -3.68
C LEU A 114 -0.12 10.50 -4.44
N THR A 115 1.13 10.25 -4.07
CA THR A 115 2.31 10.46 -4.91
C THR A 115 2.90 9.12 -5.30
N VAL A 116 3.35 8.98 -6.55
CA VAL A 116 4.17 7.85 -7.00
C VAL A 116 5.55 8.35 -7.36
N CYS A 117 6.59 7.73 -6.79
CA CYS A 117 7.98 8.00 -7.13
C CYS A 117 8.54 6.85 -7.96
N LEU A 118 8.97 7.16 -9.19
CA LEU A 118 9.34 6.16 -10.20
C LEU A 118 10.85 5.91 -10.23
N SER A 119 11.21 4.65 -10.00
CA SER A 119 12.60 4.17 -9.96
C SER A 119 13.06 3.60 -11.32
N GLY A 120 12.13 3.41 -12.27
CA GLY A 120 12.44 3.10 -13.66
C GLY A 120 11.47 2.11 -14.31
N LYS A 121 11.90 1.46 -15.39
CA LYS A 121 11.18 0.36 -16.04
C LYS A 121 11.84 -0.98 -15.71
N GLY A 122 11.06 -1.92 -15.21
CA GLY A 122 11.50 -3.30 -14.97
C GLY A 122 11.58 -4.13 -16.25
N LYS A 123 12.08 -5.37 -16.13
CA LYS A 123 12.36 -6.33 -17.21
C LYS A 123 11.26 -6.53 -18.28
N PHE A 124 10.00 -6.22 -17.96
CA PHE A 124 8.84 -6.36 -18.85
C PHE A 124 8.20 -5.03 -19.24
N GLY A 125 8.95 -3.93 -19.21
CA GLY A 125 8.48 -2.57 -19.57
C GLY A 125 7.51 -1.93 -18.56
N ARG A 126 7.08 -2.66 -17.53
CA ARG A 126 6.28 -2.16 -16.40
C ARG A 126 7.09 -1.13 -15.63
N TRP A 127 6.44 -0.05 -15.20
CA TRP A 127 7.06 0.93 -14.32
C TRP A 127 7.20 0.36 -12.92
N ILE A 128 8.32 0.66 -12.28
CA ILE A 128 8.64 0.30 -10.90
C ILE A 128 8.66 1.61 -10.09
N GLY A 129 8.08 1.59 -8.89
CA GLY A 129 8.10 2.75 -8.01
C GLY A 129 7.41 2.55 -6.67
N THR A 130 7.48 3.56 -5.83
CA THR A 130 6.94 3.56 -4.47
C THR A 130 5.74 4.49 -4.37
N LEU A 131 4.67 4.00 -3.74
CA LEU A 131 3.44 4.76 -3.50
C LEU A 131 3.49 5.41 -2.11
N PHE A 132 3.17 6.70 -2.05
CA PHE A 132 3.13 7.47 -0.81
C PHE A 132 1.75 8.13 -0.63
N SER A 133 1.22 8.04 0.59
CA SER A 133 0.06 8.83 1.05
C SER A 133 0.56 9.85 2.06
N GLY A 134 0.80 11.09 1.60
CA GLY A 134 1.57 12.07 2.37
C GLY A 134 3.02 11.58 2.56
N GLU A 135 3.46 11.45 3.81
CA GLU A 135 4.79 10.91 4.16
C GLU A 135 4.82 9.38 4.30
N SER A 136 3.65 8.72 4.34
CA SER A 136 3.55 7.27 4.60
C SER A 136 3.83 6.43 3.35
N ASN A 137 4.84 5.56 3.42
CA ASN A 137 5.16 4.58 2.37
C ASN A 137 4.19 3.39 2.38
N ILE A 138 3.36 3.28 1.33
CA ILE A 138 2.34 2.22 1.20
C ILE A 138 2.99 0.86 0.90
N ASN A 139 4.17 0.83 0.24
CA ASN A 139 4.88 -0.41 -0.04
C ASN A 139 5.35 -1.06 1.28
N GLU A 140 5.97 -0.29 2.16
CA GLU A 140 6.40 -0.73 3.49
C GLU A 140 5.20 -1.16 4.35
N GLN A 141 4.16 -0.33 4.39
CA GLN A 141 2.94 -0.60 5.18
C GLN A 141 2.30 -1.96 4.82
N LEU A 142 2.23 -2.33 3.54
CA LEU A 142 1.70 -3.63 3.14
C LEU A 142 2.58 -4.82 3.60
N VAL A 143 3.88 -4.63 3.80
CA VAL A 143 4.76 -5.66 4.37
C VAL A 143 4.58 -5.75 5.89
N GLU A 144 4.50 -4.61 6.58
CA GLU A 144 4.25 -4.55 8.03
C GLU A 144 2.89 -5.13 8.42
N GLU A 145 1.85 -4.88 7.63
CA GLU A 145 0.50 -5.44 7.80
C GLU A 145 0.40 -6.91 7.32
N GLY A 146 1.48 -7.50 6.78
CA GLY A 146 1.56 -8.91 6.39
C GLY A 146 0.87 -9.26 5.05
N HIS A 147 0.51 -8.25 4.26
CA HIS A 147 -0.12 -8.40 2.95
C HIS A 147 0.89 -8.66 1.82
N ALA A 148 2.12 -8.19 1.96
CA ALA A 148 3.23 -8.40 1.03
C ALA A 148 4.48 -8.92 1.74
N HIS A 149 5.52 -9.27 0.98
CA HIS A 149 6.86 -9.56 1.47
C HIS A 149 7.93 -8.83 0.66
N TRP A 150 9.06 -8.54 1.30
CA TRP A 150 10.25 -8.01 0.63
C TRP A 150 10.73 -8.94 -0.49
N TYR A 151 11.13 -8.35 -1.62
CA TYR A 151 11.39 -9.02 -2.88
C TYR A 151 12.43 -8.24 -3.71
N ASP A 152 13.49 -8.92 -4.11
CA ASP A 152 14.68 -8.40 -4.81
C ASP A 152 14.55 -8.38 -6.34
N GLY A 153 13.43 -8.86 -6.89
CA GLY A 153 13.25 -9.03 -8.34
C GLY A 153 13.67 -10.39 -8.89
N GLY A 154 14.08 -11.34 -8.02
CA GLY A 154 14.52 -12.69 -8.37
C GLY A 154 13.39 -13.65 -8.79
N LYS A 155 13.41 -14.89 -8.27
CA LYS A 155 12.28 -15.83 -8.47
C LYS A 155 11.20 -15.54 -7.42
N ARG A 156 9.94 -15.40 -7.85
CA ARG A 156 8.79 -15.35 -6.92
C ARG A 156 8.81 -16.55 -5.97
N LYS A 157 8.54 -16.30 -4.69
CA LYS A 157 8.39 -17.34 -3.67
C LYS A 157 7.19 -18.23 -4.01
N GLU A 158 7.41 -19.53 -4.06
CA GLU A 158 6.33 -20.52 -4.22
C GLU A 158 5.47 -20.55 -2.95
N PHE A 159 4.15 -20.63 -3.14
CA PHE A 159 3.22 -20.86 -2.04
C PHE A 159 3.43 -22.28 -1.48
N LYS A 160 3.50 -22.39 -0.17
CA LYS A 160 3.65 -23.62 0.61
C LYS A 160 2.63 -23.63 1.74
#